data_AF-A0A6J4R9I1-F1
#
_entry.id   AF-A0A6J4R9I1-F1
#
_cell.length_a   1.000
_cell.length_b   1.000
_cell.length_c   1.000
_cell.angle_alpha   90.00
_cell.angle_beta   90.00
_cell.angle_gamma   90.00
#
_symmetry.space_group_name_H-M   'P 1'
#
loop_
_entity.id
_entity.type
_entity.pdbx_description
1 polymer ?
#
loop_
_entity_poly.entity_id
_entity_poly.type
_entity_poly.pdbx_seq_one_letter_code
_entity_poly.pdbx_strand_id
1 'polypeptide(L)' 'MPKWGMTMQEGTLAGWEVAVGDSVDEGQPLAAVSTDKVDSDVEAPVSGTVTEICVEKGASVAVGTVLCRIETA' A
#
# COMPACT_ATOMS: atom_id res chain seq x y z
N MET A 1 -34.95 -8.25 2.53
CA MET A 1 -33.49 -8.45 2.37
C MET A 1 -33.20 -8.51 0.88
N PRO A 2 -32.24 -7.71 0.37
CA PRO A 2 -30.84 -8.16 0.34
C PRO A 2 -29.83 -7.04 0.67
N LYS A 3 -28.73 -7.39 1.36
CA LYS A 3 -27.54 -6.53 1.47
C LYS A 3 -26.89 -6.52 0.08
N TRP A 4 -27.01 -5.40 -0.63
CA TRP A 4 -26.24 -5.17 -1.84
C TRP A 4 -24.78 -5.12 -1.44
N GLY A 5 -24.05 -6.18 -1.82
CA GLY A 5 -22.67 -6.41 -1.45
C GLY A 5 -21.81 -5.20 -1.74
N MET A 6 -21.33 -4.58 -0.65
CA MET A 6 -20.13 -3.76 -0.69
C MET A 6 -18.97 -4.68 -1.07
N THR A 7 -18.65 -4.78 -2.35
CA THR A 7 -17.46 -5.50 -2.82
C THR A 7 -16.68 -4.61 -3.77
N MET A 8 -16.15 -3.50 -3.24
CA MET A 8 -14.93 -2.92 -3.78
C MET A 8 -13.87 -3.24 -2.73
N GLN A 9 -13.17 -4.36 -2.94
CA GLN A 9 -12.25 -4.94 -1.96
C GLN A 9 -10.86 -5.19 -2.56
N GLU A 10 -10.62 -4.63 -3.75
CA GLU A 10 -9.39 -4.77 -4.53
C GLU A 10 -9.02 -3.39 -5.07
N GLY A 11 -7.78 -2.98 -4.83
CA GLY A 11 -7.17 -1.77 -5.36
C GLY A 11 -6.00 -2.13 -6.28
N THR A 12 -5.62 -1.23 -7.17
CA THR A 12 -4.41 -1.40 -8.00
C THR A 12 -3.32 -0.48 -7.47
N LEU A 13 -2.12 -1.01 -7.27
CA LEU A 13 -1.00 -0.20 -6.85
C LEU A 13 -0.61 0.78 -7.97
N ALA A 14 -0.88 2.07 -7.80
CA ALA A 14 -0.56 3.10 -8.79
C ALA A 14 0.95 3.33 -8.90
N GLY A 15 1.69 3.18 -7.80
CA GLY A 15 3.15 3.26 -7.77
C GLY A 15 3.72 3.36 -6.36
N TRP A 16 5.02 3.07 -6.26
CA TRP A 16 5.81 3.29 -5.05
C TRP A 16 6.54 4.64 -5.14
N GLU A 17 6.56 5.38 -4.05
CA GLU A 17 7.44 6.55 -3.86
C GLU A 17 8.76 6.16 -3.17
N VAL A 18 8.85 4.93 -2.67
CA VAL A 18 10.01 4.38 -1.95
C VAL A 18 10.53 3.11 -2.63
N ALA A 19 11.76 2.71 -2.33
CA ALA A 19 12.38 1.51 -2.87
C ALA A 19 12.93 0.59 -1.76
N VAL A 20 13.19 -0.68 -2.09
CA VAL A 20 13.89 -1.59 -1.16
C VAL A 20 15.27 -1.02 -0.84
N GLY A 21 15.57 -0.88 0.45
CA GLY A 21 16.78 -0.25 0.99
C GLY A 21 16.64 1.23 1.31
N ASP A 22 15.49 1.85 0.99
CA ASP A 22 15.24 3.26 1.28
C ASP A 22 14.74 3.46 2.71
N SER A 23 15.15 4.55 3.34
CA SER A 23 14.72 4.92 4.70
C SER A 23 13.48 5.80 4.63
N VAL A 24 12.47 5.46 5.42
CA VAL A 24 11.15 6.10 5.44
C VAL A 24 10.82 6.55 6.85
N ASP A 25 10.09 7.64 6.99
CA ASP A 25 9.65 8.17 8.29
C ASP A 25 8.15 7.93 8.54
N GLU A 26 7.74 7.86 9.81
CA GLU A 26 6.33 7.79 10.21
C GLU A 26 5.52 8.91 9.55
N GLY A 27 4.43 8.55 8.87
CA GLY A 27 3.59 9.48 8.13
C GLY A 27 4.12 9.87 6.75
N GLN A 28 5.28 9.33 6.31
CA GLN A 28 5.75 9.57 4.94
C GLN A 28 4.97 8.70 3.94
N PRO A 29 4.53 9.22 2.78
CA PRO A 29 3.94 8.40 1.73
C PRO A 29 4.94 7.36 1.20
N LEU A 30 4.50 6.10 1.18
CA LEU A 30 5.26 4.95 0.67
C LEU A 30 4.79 4.57 -0.73
N ALA A 31 3.48 4.52 -0.93
CA ALA A 31 2.89 4.12 -2.20
C ALA A 31 1.50 4.75 -2.38
N ALA A 32 1.04 4.79 -3.62
CA ALA A 32 -0.33 5.16 -3.95
C ALA A 32 -1.11 3.94 -4.43
N VAL A 33 -2.31 3.74 -3.91
CA VAL A 33 -3.25 2.70 -4.33
C VAL A 33 -4.48 3.38 -4.94
N SER A 34 -4.77 3.04 -6.20
CA SER A 34 -5.96 3.51 -6.89
C SER A 34 -7.05 2.44 -6.81
N THR A 35 -8.22 2.79 -6.27
CA THR A 35 -9.40 1.93 -6.27
C THR A 35 -10.45 2.48 -7.25
N ASP A 36 -11.46 1.68 -7.58
CA ASP A 36 -12.52 2.05 -8.54
C ASP A 36 -13.22 3.39 -8.24
N LYS A 37 -13.18 3.86 -6.98
CA LYS A 37 -13.83 5.10 -6.57
C LYS A 37 -12.93 6.17 -5.97
N VAL A 38 -11.79 5.80 -5.39
CA VAL A 38 -10.94 6.73 -4.63
C VAL A 38 -9.48 6.30 -4.73
N ASP A 39 -8.59 7.25 -4.98
CA ASP A 39 -7.16 7.09 -4.80
C ASP A 39 -6.82 7.28 -3.32
N SER A 40 -6.11 6.31 -2.74
CA SER A 40 -5.63 6.36 -1.36
C SER A 40 -4.12 6.16 -1.33
N ASP A 41 -3.42 7.10 -0.72
CA ASP A 41 -2.02 6.98 -0.36
C ASP A 41 -1.83 6.05 0.85
N VAL A 42 -0.73 5.31 0.80
CA VAL A 42 -0.27 4.40 1.84
C VAL A 42 0.88 5.10 2.53
N GLU A 43 0.61 5.64 3.70
CA GLU A 43 1.59 6.29 4.58
C GLU A 43 2.34 5.24 5.42
N ALA A 44 3.57 5.55 5.79
CA ALA A 44 4.35 4.69 6.67
C ALA A 44 3.79 4.73 8.09
N PRO A 45 3.44 3.59 8.70
CA PRO A 45 2.96 3.58 10.07
C PRO A 45 4.07 3.80 11.11
N VAL A 46 5.34 3.67 10.70
CA VAL A 46 6.53 3.74 11.54
C VAL A 46 7.73 4.22 10.71
N SER A 47 8.69 4.87 11.36
CA SER A 47 9.99 5.19 10.75
C SER A 47 10.88 3.94 10.70
N GLY A 48 11.52 3.68 9.57
CA GLY A 48 12.38 2.51 9.38
C GLY A 48 12.98 2.43 7.99
N THR A 49 13.41 1.24 7.59
CA THR A 49 13.96 0.98 6.24
C THR A 49 13.13 -0.07 5.53
N VAL A 50 12.79 0.16 4.27
CA VAL A 50 12.05 -0.80 3.44
C VAL A 50 12.95 -1.99 3.15
N THR A 51 12.63 -3.16 3.69
CA THR A 51 13.45 -4.37 3.51
C THR A 51 12.99 -5.22 2.34
N GLU A 52 11.70 -5.20 2.03
CA GLU A 52 11.11 -6.03 0.98
C GLU A 52 9.83 -5.39 0.44
N ILE A 53 9.68 -5.37 -0.89
CA ILE A 53 8.44 -5.00 -1.57
C ILE A 53 7.82 -6.28 -2.12
N CYS A 54 6.64 -6.65 -1.63
CA CYS A 54 5.94 -7.87 -2.03
C CYS A 54 5.01 -7.65 -3.23
N VAL A 55 4.75 -6.39 -3.59
CA VAL A 55 3.78 -5.99 -4.62
C VAL A 55 4.43 -5.01 -5.58
N GLU A 56 4.39 -5.29 -6.87
CA GLU A 56 4.90 -4.39 -7.90
C GLU A 56 3.88 -3.33 -8.32
N LYS A 57 4.37 -2.22 -8.88
CA LYS A 57 3.50 -1.19 -9.49
C LYS A 57 2.60 -1.83 -10.56
N GLY A 58 1.31 -1.48 -10.52
CA GLY A 58 0.29 -1.98 -11.44
C GLY A 58 -0.28 -3.35 -11.05
N ALA A 59 0.19 -3.95 -9.96
CA ALA A 59 -0.40 -5.18 -9.43
C ALA A 59 -1.71 -4.89 -8.69
N SER A 60 -2.66 -5.81 -8.84
CA SER A 60 -3.92 -5.80 -8.10
C SER A 60 -3.70 -6.34 -6.69
N VAL A 61 -4.09 -5.57 -5.68
CA VAL A 61 -3.96 -5.89 -4.27
C VAL A 61 -5.33 -5.89 -3.58
N ALA A 62 -5.60 -6.94 -2.81
CA ALA A 62 -6.80 -6.99 -2.00
C ALA A 62 -6.60 -6.20 -0.70
N VAL A 63 -7.69 -5.66 -0.13
CA VAL A 63 -7.66 -5.00 1.18
C VAL A 63 -7.12 -5.98 2.24
N GLY A 64 -6.09 -5.55 2.97
CA GLY A 64 -5.41 -6.38 3.98
C GLY A 64 -4.22 -7.18 3.44
N THR A 65 -3.86 -7.05 2.16
CA THR A 65 -2.63 -7.64 1.60
C THR A 65 -1.41 -6.88 2.10
N VAL A 66 -0.35 -7.61 2.46
CA VAL A 66 0.94 -7.01 2.81
C VAL A 66 1.61 -6.47 1.55
N LEU A 67 1.81 -5.15 1.49
CA LEU A 67 2.43 -4.48 0.34
C LEU A 67 3.96 -4.51 0.40
N CYS A 68 4.52 -4.14 1.55
CA CYS A 68 5.96 -4.15 1.82
C CYS A 68 6.23 -4.44 3.30
N ARG A 69 7.51 -4.73 3.61
CA ARG A 69 8.03 -4.85 4.97
C ARG A 69 8.97 -3.68 5.26
N ILE A 70 8.77 -3.09 6.44
CA ILE A 70 9.61 -2.02 6.97
C ILE A 70 10.27 -2.57 8.22
N GLU A 71 11.59 -2.46 8.28
CA GLU A 71 12.38 -2.77 9.48
C GLU A 71 12.57 -1.49 10.29
N THR A 72 11.97 -1.46 11.47
CA THR A 72 12.16 -0.40 12.47
C THR A 72 13.39 -0.71 13.30
N ALA A 73 14.30 0.26 13.44
CA ALA A 73 15.48 0.14 14.29
C ALA A 73 15.15 0.36 15.78
#